data_AF-A0A5C6MSK5-F1
#
_entry.id   AF-A0A5C6MSK5-F1
#
_cell.length_a   1.000
_cell.length_b   1.000
_cell.length_c   1.000
_cell.angle_alpha   90.00
_cell.angle_beta   90.00
_cell.angle_gamma   90.00
#
_symmetry.space_group_name_H-M   'P 1'
#
loop_
_entity.id
_entity.type
_entity.pdbx_description
1 polymer ?
#
loop_
_entity_poly.entity_id
_entity_poly.type
_entity_poly.pdbx_seq_one_letter_code
_entity_poly.pdbx_strand_id
1 'polypeptide(L)'
;MTMIYNLLNFPAGVVPVSTVTAEDEEQLEQYKGNYQDCFDRLFKKAVSGGQGLPVAVQCVALPWQDELCLRFMKEVETLVKQKKK
;
A
#
# COMPACT_ATOMS: atom_id res chain seq x y z
N MET A 1 -4.16 -1.88 -8.32
CA MET A 1 -4.85 -2.31 -7.09
C MET A 1 -6.05 -1.44 -6.73
N THR A 2 -5.99 -0.10 -6.85
CA THR A 2 -7.11 0.80 -6.51
C THR A 2 -8.36 0.62 -7.38
N MET A 3 -8.19 0.29 -8.66
CA MET A 3 -9.26 0.22 -9.67
C MET A 3 -10.44 -0.68 -9.27
N ILE A 4 -10.23 -1.76 -8.51
CA ILE A 4 -11.30 -2.67 -8.12
C ILE A 4 -12.37 -1.97 -7.26
N TYR A 5 -11.98 -1.02 -6.42
CA TYR A 5 -12.90 -0.32 -5.53
C TYR A 5 -13.65 0.81 -6.22
N ASN A 6 -13.10 1.34 -7.33
CA ASN A 6 -13.87 2.22 -8.22
C ASN A 6 -15.00 1.43 -8.89
N LEU A 7 -14.72 0.21 -9.37
CA LEU A 7 -15.73 -0.65 -9.99
C LEU A 7 -16.83 -1.06 -9.00
N LEU A 8 -16.44 -1.42 -7.77
CA LEU A 8 -17.37 -1.83 -6.72
C LEU A 8 -18.10 -0.65 -6.07
N ASN A 9 -17.66 0.59 -6.31
CA ASN A 9 -18.15 1.81 -5.66
C ASN A 9 -18.05 1.75 -4.12
N PHE A 10 -16.89 1.32 -3.62
CA PHE A 10 -16.61 1.20 -2.18
C PHE A 10 -15.71 2.36 -1.74
N PRO A 11 -15.97 2.98 -0.57
CA PRO A 11 -15.08 3.99 -0.01
C PRO A 11 -13.71 3.37 0.30
N ALA A 12 -12.66 4.03 -0.18
CA ALA A 12 -11.28 3.59 -0.03
C ALA A 12 -10.35 4.77 0.26
N GLY A 13 -9.53 4.65 1.30
CA GLY A 13 -8.51 5.63 1.66
C GLY A 13 -7.16 4.97 1.94
N VAL A 14 -6.09 5.76 2.03
CA VAL A 14 -4.73 5.25 2.27
C VAL A 14 -4.08 5.90 3.48
N VAL A 15 -3.29 5.13 4.23
CA VAL A 15 -2.54 5.59 5.41
C VAL A 15 -1.09 5.13 5.30
N PRO A 16 -0.08 6.02 5.43
CA PRO A 16 1.32 5.62 5.43
C PRO A 16 1.65 4.86 6.72
N VAL A 17 2.22 3.65 6.59
CA VAL A 17 2.50 2.76 7.73
C VAL A 17 3.98 2.53 7.98
N SER A 18 4.81 2.58 6.94
CA SER A 18 6.24 2.31 7.01
C SER A 18 7.01 3.14 5.97
N THR A 19 8.32 2.95 5.93
CA THR A 19 9.20 3.37 4.85
C THR A 19 9.92 2.15 4.30
N VAL A 20 10.31 2.18 3.02
CA VAL A 20 11.08 1.10 2.38
C VAL A 20 12.43 0.95 3.10
N THR A 21 12.79 -0.27 3.50
CA THR A 21 14.08 -0.59 4.14
C THR A 21 15.11 -1.12 3.13
N ALA A 22 16.35 -1.33 3.58
CA ALA A 22 17.36 -1.98 2.74
C ALA A 22 16.98 -3.44 2.43
N GLU A 23 16.38 -4.15 3.40
CA GLU A 23 15.93 -5.52 3.19
C GLU A 23 14.78 -5.60 2.18
N ASP A 24 13.88 -4.61 2.14
CA ASP A 24 12.80 -4.53 1.15
C ASP A 24 13.35 -4.40 -0.29
N GLU A 25 14.43 -3.62 -0.50
CA GLU A 25 15.10 -3.49 -1.80
C GLU A 25 15.80 -4.80 -2.21
N GLU A 26 16.47 -5.48 -1.28
CA GLU A 26 17.09 -6.78 -1.56
C GLU A 26 16.04 -7.83 -1.95
N GLN A 27 14.89 -7.83 -1.28
CA GLN A 27 13.77 -8.72 -1.63
C GLN A 27 13.16 -8.36 -3.00
N LEU A 28 13.12 -7.08 -3.35
CA LEU A 28 12.68 -6.62 -4.67
C LEU A 28 13.58 -7.17 -5.79
N GLU A 29 14.88 -7.36 -5.57
CA GLU A 29 15.78 -8.00 -6.54
C GLU A 29 15.37 -9.43 -6.88
N GLN A 30 14.67 -10.12 -5.97
CA GLN A 30 14.18 -11.48 -6.19
C GLN A 30 12.76 -11.51 -6.77
N TYR A 31 12.08 -10.35 -6.87
CA TYR A 31 10.74 -10.23 -7.44
C TYR A 31 10.72 -10.61 -8.94
N LYS A 32 9.77 -11.49 -9.31
CA LYS A 32 9.53 -11.94 -10.69
C LYS A 32 8.15 -11.55 -11.25
N GLY A 33 7.23 -11.13 -10.39
CA GLY A 33 5.82 -10.96 -10.76
C GLY A 33 5.10 -12.28 -11.01
N ASN A 34 3.77 -12.23 -11.11
CA ASN A 34 2.94 -13.43 -11.23
C ASN A 34 2.88 -13.97 -12.66
N TYR A 35 2.96 -13.08 -13.66
CA TYR A 35 2.79 -13.41 -15.08
C TYR A 35 4.11 -13.29 -15.85
N GLN A 36 5.12 -12.64 -15.26
CA GLN A 36 6.46 -12.40 -15.82
C GLN A 36 6.42 -11.63 -17.15
N ASP A 37 5.38 -10.83 -17.32
CA ASP A 37 5.12 -10.05 -18.52
C ASP A 37 5.92 -8.73 -18.55
N CYS A 38 5.64 -7.88 -19.54
CA CYS A 38 6.31 -6.59 -19.66
C CYS A 38 6.01 -5.66 -18.48
N PHE A 39 4.81 -5.74 -17.89
CA PHE A 39 4.42 -4.91 -16.76
C PHE A 39 5.13 -5.32 -15.49
N ASP A 40 5.25 -6.63 -15.21
CA ASP A 40 5.99 -7.14 -14.05
C ASP A 40 7.46 -6.68 -14.07
N ARG A 41 8.09 -6.75 -15.26
CA ARG A 41 9.48 -6.28 -15.46
C ARG A 41 9.61 -4.77 -15.33
N LEU A 42 8.65 -4.01 -15.84
CA LEU A 42 8.64 -2.56 -15.76
C LEU A 42 8.40 -2.09 -14.32
N PHE A 43 7.47 -2.72 -13.61
CA PHE A 43 7.15 -2.43 -12.22
C PHE A 43 8.38 -2.55 -11.34
N LYS A 44 9.11 -3.67 -11.43
CA LYS A 44 10.35 -3.88 -10.68
C LYS A 44 11.34 -2.73 -10.89
N LYS A 45 11.59 -2.35 -12.15
CA LYS A 45 12.49 -1.24 -12.48
C LYS A 45 12.00 0.12 -11.96
N ALA A 46 10.69 0.35 -12.00
CA ALA A 46 10.08 1.62 -11.63
C ALA A 46 10.11 1.87 -10.11
N VAL A 47 10.12 0.81 -9.30
CA VAL A 47 10.08 0.91 -7.84
C VAL A 47 11.45 0.67 -7.17
N SER A 48 12.48 0.27 -7.92
CA SER A 48 13.85 0.14 -7.40
C SER A 48 14.45 1.46 -6.95
N GLY A 49 15.27 1.42 -5.89
CA GLY A 49 15.93 2.61 -5.34
C GLY A 49 14.99 3.51 -4.55
N GLY A 50 13.90 2.94 -4.05
CA GLY A 50 12.88 3.60 -3.23
C GLY A 50 13.16 3.58 -1.73
N GLN A 51 14.34 3.14 -1.29
CA GLN A 51 14.72 3.13 0.13
C GLN A 51 14.40 4.47 0.82
N GLY A 52 13.69 4.42 1.94
CA GLY A 52 13.25 5.59 2.72
C GLY A 52 11.94 6.22 2.24
N LEU A 53 11.41 5.85 1.07
CA LEU A 53 10.09 6.33 0.61
C LEU A 53 8.95 5.71 1.44
N PRO A 54 7.83 6.44 1.63
CA PRO A 54 6.71 5.95 2.43
C PRO A 54 5.97 4.80 1.74
N VAL A 55 5.65 3.77 2.51
CA VAL A 55 4.79 2.65 2.12
C VAL A 55 3.45 2.79 2.85
N ALA A 56 2.35 2.76 2.09
CA ALA A 56 1.00 2.94 2.61
C ALA A 56 0.16 1.67 2.49
N VAL A 57 -0.85 1.55 3.35
CA VAL A 57 -1.92 0.54 3.24
C VAL A 57 -3.22 1.20 2.80
N GLN A 58 -4.06 0.43 2.12
CA GLN A 58 -5.38 0.87 1.71
C GLN A 58 -6.45 0.32 2.67
N CYS A 59 -7.25 1.22 3.23
CA CYS A 59 -8.40 0.94 4.07
C CYS A 59 -9.68 1.06 3.24
N VAL A 60 -10.58 0.07 3.32
CA VAL A 60 -11.81 0.03 2.53
C VAL A 60 -12.99 -0.35 3.43
N ALA A 61 -14.15 0.25 3.20
CA ALA A 61 -15.42 -0.14 3.82
C ALA A 61 -16.49 -0.47 2.77
N LEU A 62 -17.67 -0.93 3.20
CA LEU A 62 -18.83 -1.15 2.35
C LEU A 62 -19.39 0.18 1.79
N PRO A 63 -20.23 0.15 0.74
CA PRO A 63 -20.83 1.36 0.18
C PRO A 63 -21.52 2.21 1.23
N TRP A 64 -21.35 3.53 1.14
CA TRP A 64 -21.97 4.54 2.02
C TRP A 64 -21.55 4.44 3.49
N GLN A 65 -20.36 3.90 3.76
CA GLN A 65 -19.79 3.78 5.10
C GLN A 65 -18.46 4.55 5.20
N ASP A 66 -18.44 5.78 4.67
CA ASP A 66 -17.27 6.66 4.62
C ASP A 66 -16.71 6.98 6.02
N GLU A 67 -17.56 7.25 7.00
CA GLU A 67 -17.16 7.51 8.39
C GLU A 67 -16.53 6.27 9.03
N LEU A 68 -17.01 5.07 8.68
CA LEU A 68 -16.40 3.82 9.14
C LEU A 68 -15.02 3.61 8.50
N CYS A 69 -14.88 3.91 7.21
CA CYS A 69 -13.59 3.89 6.52
C CYS A 69 -12.60 4.87 7.17
N LEU A 70 -13.03 6.09 7.47
CA LEU A 70 -12.20 7.09 8.15
C LEU A 70 -11.83 6.68 9.57
N ARG A 71 -12.77 6.08 10.33
CA ARG A 71 -12.49 5.53 11.65
C ARG A 71 -11.42 4.44 11.58
N PHE A 72 -11.53 3.53 10.61
CA PHE A 72 -10.54 2.49 10.41
C PHE A 72 -9.17 3.07 10.05
N MET A 73 -9.11 4.04 9.15
CA MET A 73 -7.87 4.75 8.80
C MET A 73 -7.21 5.39 10.03
N LYS A 74 -8.00 6.02 10.91
CA LYS A 74 -7.50 6.64 12.15
C LYS A 74 -6.92 5.60 13.12
N GLU A 75 -7.55 4.42 13.23
CA GLU A 75 -7.06 3.34 14.07
C GLU A 75 -5.69 2.84 13.58
N VAL A 76 -5.57 2.60 12.26
CA VAL A 76 -4.29 2.21 11.64
C VAL A 76 -3.21 3.26 11.88
N GLU A 77 -3.53 4.54 11.69
CA GLU A 77 -2.59 5.64 11.92
C GLU A 77 -2.11 5.70 13.37
N THR A 78 -3.03 5.49 14.32
CA THR A 78 -2.74 5.54 15.75
C THR A 78 -1.80 4.41 16.17
N LEU A 79 -2.08 3.18 15.71
CA LEU A 79 -1.23 2.01 15.99
C LEU A 79 0.17 2.17 15.37
N VAL A 80 0.27 2.71 14.17
CA VAL A 80 1.57 3.00 13.53
C VAL A 80 2.36 4.03 14.34
N LYS A 81 1.71 5.12 14.78
CA LYS A 81 2.35 6.14 15.63
C LYS A 81 2.81 5.57 16.97
N GLN A 82 2.06 4.66 17.56
CA GLN A 82 2.45 3.98 18.80
C GLN A 82 3.64 3.05 18.60
N LYS A 83 3.68 2.27 17.51
CA LYS A 83 4.82 1.39 17.20
C LYS A 83 6.13 2.14 16.93
N LYS A 84 6.04 3.39 16.51
CA LYS A 84 7.20 4.27 16.26
C LYS A 84 7.72 4.97 17.53
N LYS A 85 7.01 4.90 18.65
CA LYS A 85 7.47 5.37 19.96
C LYS A 85 8.25 4.26 20.66
#